data_AF-A0A497XPY4-F1
#
_entry.id   AF-A0A497XPY4-F1
#
_cell.length_a   1.000
_cell.length_b   1.000
_cell.length_c   1.000
_cell.angle_alpha   90.00
_cell.angle_beta   90.00
_cell.angle_gamma   90.00
#
_symmetry.space_group_name_H-M   'P 1'
#
loop_
_entity.id
_entity.type
_entity.pdbx_description
1 polymer ?
#
loop_
_entity_poly.entity_id
_entity_poly.type
_entity_poly.pdbx_seq_one_letter_code
_entity_poly.pdbx_strand_id
1 'polypeptide(L)'
;MKEVILIFTAIFIAELGDKTQLATFAFATKYGWVKAFLGSVIALAVVNFVGAFLGDKVGHLLPAEFIQKGAGVLFIFFGLLILTGKL
;
A
#
# COMPACT_ATOMS: atom_id res chain seq x y z
N MET A 1 20.19 -9.55 5.71
CA MET A 1 20.29 -8.22 6.39
C MET A 1 20.44 -7.11 5.37
N LYS A 2 21.29 -7.26 4.35
CA LYS A 2 21.43 -6.29 3.26
C LYS A 2 20.13 -6.09 2.48
N GLU A 3 19.39 -7.17 2.25
CA GLU A 3 18.12 -7.18 1.51
C GLU A 3 17.02 -6.40 2.26
N VAL A 4 16.93 -6.60 3.58
CA VAL A 4 15.94 -5.93 4.43
C VAL A 4 16.16 -4.42 4.42
N ILE A 5 17.41 -3.98 4.54
CA ILE A 5 17.75 -2.55 4.50
C ILE A 5 17.40 -1.96 3.13
N LEU A 6 17.72 -2.66 2.04
CA LEU A 6 17.39 -2.21 0.68
C LEU A 6 15.88 -2.02 0.49
N ILE A 7 15.10 -3.05 0.83
CA ILE A 7 13.64 -3.03 0.67
C ILE A 7 13.02 -1.95 1.56
N PHE A 8 13.46 -1.85 2.82
CA PHE A 8 13.00 -0.81 3.73
C PHE A 8 13.27 0.58 3.18
N THR A 9 14.50 0.88 2.76
CA THR A 9 14.85 2.21 2.23
C THR A 9 14.11 2.50 0.92
N ALA A 10 13.97 1.54 0.03
CA ALA A 10 13.24 1.71 -1.23
C ALA A 10 11.76 2.04 -0.98
N ILE A 11 11.08 1.27 -0.13
CA ILE A 11 9.67 1.51 0.22
C ILE A 11 9.53 2.81 0.99
N PHE A 12 10.42 3.09 1.94
CA PHE A 12 10.39 4.32 2.73
C PHE A 12 10.46 5.57 1.86
N ILE A 13 11.36 5.59 0.86
CA ILE A 13 11.47 6.70 -0.09
C ILE A 13 10.23 6.74 -1.01
N ALA A 14 9.74 5.60 -1.48
CA ALA A 14 8.58 5.53 -2.37
C ALA A 14 7.27 5.99 -1.72
N GLU A 15 7.10 5.72 -0.42
CA GLU A 15 5.90 6.05 0.37
C GLU A 15 5.96 7.48 0.98
N LEU A 16 7.07 8.19 0.81
CA LEU A 16 7.31 9.49 1.43
C LEU A 16 6.45 10.57 0.77
N GLY A 17 5.56 11.19 1.54
CA GLY A 17 4.65 12.22 1.05
C GLY A 17 3.35 11.70 0.41
N ASP A 18 3.00 10.42 0.61
CA ASP A 18 1.75 9.86 0.10
C ASP A 18 0.49 10.45 0.81
N LYS A 19 -0.66 10.34 0.13
CA LYS A 19 -2.00 10.70 0.61
C LYS A 19 -2.31 10.11 1.99
N THR A 20 -1.83 8.89 2.27
CA THR A 20 -2.02 8.25 3.58
C THR A 20 -1.33 9.01 4.72
N GLN A 21 -0.17 9.65 4.46
CA GLN A 21 0.53 10.48 5.44
C GLN A 21 -0.25 11.77 5.71
N LEU A 22 -0.78 12.42 4.66
CA LEU A 22 -1.65 13.58 4.81
C LEU A 22 -2.92 13.28 5.61
N ALA A 23 -3.55 12.13 5.35
CA ALA A 23 -4.69 11.66 6.12
C ALA A 23 -4.32 11.43 7.60
N THR A 24 -3.14 10.84 7.86
CA THR A 24 -2.64 10.63 9.23
C THR A 24 -2.42 11.97 9.95
N PHE A 25 -1.89 12.99 9.27
CA PHE A 25 -1.76 14.33 9.85
C PHE A 25 -3.12 14.96 10.15
N ALA A 26 -4.11 14.83 9.25
CA ALA A 26 -5.47 15.30 9.50
C ALA A 26 -6.13 14.58 10.69
N PHE A 27 -5.88 13.28 10.86
CA PHE A 27 -6.35 12.55 12.03
C PHE A 27 -5.62 12.96 13.31
N ALA A 28 -4.34 13.29 13.24
CA ALA A 28 -3.55 13.74 14.38
C ALA A 28 -4.04 15.10 14.89
N THR A 29 -4.40 16.02 14.00
CA THR A 29 -4.97 17.34 14.39
C THR A 29 -6.37 17.21 14.98
N LYS A 30 -7.18 16.25 14.50
CA LYS A 30 -8.56 16.07 14.96
C LYS A 30 -8.71 15.24 16.24
N TYR A 31 -7.94 14.15 16.39
CA TYR A 31 -8.14 13.16 17.46
C TYR A 31 -6.93 13.01 18.40
N GLY A 32 -5.84 13.73 18.14
CA GLY A 32 -4.60 13.68 18.89
C GLY A 32 -3.57 12.74 18.27
N TRP A 33 -2.29 13.13 18.37
CA TRP A 33 -1.17 12.47 17.69
C TRP A 33 -1.01 10.99 18.07
N VAL A 34 -1.22 10.61 19.34
CA VAL A 34 -1.08 9.22 19.80
C VAL A 34 -2.10 8.31 19.13
N LYS A 35 -3.37 8.74 19.08
CA LYS A 35 -4.45 7.94 18.48
C LYS A 35 -4.27 7.83 16.97
N ALA A 36 -3.88 8.92 16.31
CA ALA A 36 -3.61 8.90 14.89
C ALA A 36 -2.42 8.00 14.53
N PHE A 37 -1.33 8.06 15.31
CA PHE A 37 -0.15 7.21 15.12
C PHE A 37 -0.47 5.72 15.32
N LEU A 38 -1.09 5.35 16.43
CA LEU A 38 -1.45 3.94 16.67
C LEU A 38 -2.46 3.44 15.63
N GLY A 39 -3.46 4.26 15.29
CA GLY A 39 -4.45 3.93 14.27
C GLY A 39 -3.82 3.70 12.90
N SER A 40 -2.93 4.59 12.45
CA SER A 40 -2.28 4.45 11.14
C SER A 40 -1.32 3.26 11.11
N VAL A 41 -0.55 3.03 12.17
CA VAL A 41 0.36 1.87 12.28
C VAL A 41 -0.42 0.56 12.25
N ILE A 42 -1.50 0.44 13.04
CA ILE A 42 -2.33 -0.77 13.06
C ILE A 42 -3.01 -0.98 11.70
N ALA A 43 -3.58 0.07 11.12
CA ALA A 43 -4.23 -0.02 9.81
C ALA A 43 -3.23 -0.47 8.73
N LEU A 44 -2.04 0.13 8.69
CA LEU A 44 -1.00 -0.22 7.73
C LEU A 44 -0.49 -1.65 7.92
N ALA A 45 -0.29 -2.08 9.18
CA ALA A 45 0.11 -3.45 9.49
C ALA A 45 -0.95 -4.47 9.04
N VAL A 46 -2.23 -4.19 9.30
CA VAL A 46 -3.34 -5.06 8.90
C VAL A 46 -3.45 -5.15 7.38
N VAL A 47 -3.41 -4.03 6.66
CA VAL A 47 -3.51 -4.02 5.20
C VAL A 47 -2.34 -4.79 4.57
N ASN A 48 -1.10 -4.56 5.02
CA ASN A 48 0.06 -5.29 4.53
C ASN A 48 -0.01 -6.78 4.85
N PHE A 49 -0.42 -7.14 6.07
CA PHE A 49 -0.57 -8.53 6.47
C PHE A 49 -1.61 -9.25 5.61
N VAL A 50 -2.79 -8.66 5.41
CA VAL A 50 -3.85 -9.22 4.56
C VAL A 50 -3.37 -9.34 3.11
N GLY A 51 -2.71 -8.31 2.58
CA GLY A 51 -2.15 -8.34 1.23
C GLY A 51 -1.11 -9.44 1.04
N ALA A 52 -0.15 -9.57 1.96
CA ALA A 52 0.88 -10.60 1.91
C ALA A 52 0.31 -12.01 2.08
N PHE A 53 -0.62 -12.20 3.03
CA PHE A 53 -1.25 -13.49 3.29
C PHE A 53 -2.09 -13.97 2.11
N LEU A 54 -2.91 -13.08 1.53
CA LEU A 54 -3.67 -13.42 0.32
C LEU A 54 -2.75 -13.62 -0.88
N GLY A 55 -1.70 -12.81 -1.01
CA GLY A 55 -0.68 -12.96 -2.05
C GLY A 55 -0.01 -14.33 -2.02
N ASP A 56 0.38 -14.82 -0.84
CA ASP A 56 0.96 -16.15 -0.64
C ASP A 56 -0.02 -17.27 -1.01
N LYS A 57 -1.25 -17.20 -0.46
CA LYS A 57 -2.32 -18.19 -0.72
C LYS A 57 -2.68 -18.28 -2.21
N VAL A 58 -2.88 -17.15 -2.86
CA VAL A 58 -3.31 -17.07 -4.26
C VAL A 58 -2.13 -17.36 -5.20
N GLY A 59 -0.92 -16.96 -4.83
CA GLY A 59 0.30 -17.23 -5.60
C GLY A 59 0.59 -18.72 -5.78
N HIS A 60 0.16 -19.57 -4.84
CA HIS A 60 0.25 -21.04 -4.98
C HIS A 60 -0.85 -21.64 -5.86
N LEU A 61 -1.96 -20.93 -6.08
CA LEU A 61 -3.13 -21.43 -6.82
C LEU A 61 -3.14 -20.98 -8.29
N LEU A 62 -2.52 -19.84 -8.60
CA LEU A 62 -2.54 -19.24 -9.94
C LEU A 62 -1.12 -19.13 -10.53
N PRO A 63 -0.95 -19.43 -11.83
CA PRO A 63 0.32 -19.18 -12.49
C PRO A 63 0.68 -17.68 -12.45
N ALA A 64 1.96 -17.38 -12.18
CA ALA A 64 2.45 -16.01 -12.02
C ALA A 64 2.11 -15.08 -13.21
N GLU A 65 2.00 -15.65 -14.42
CA GLU A 65 1.64 -14.90 -15.64
C GLU A 65 0.23 -14.28 -15.55
N PHE A 66 -0.74 -14.98 -14.97
CA PHE A 66 -2.10 -14.45 -14.80
C PHE A 66 -2.13 -13.32 -13.78
N ILE A 67 -1.34 -13.44 -12.70
CA ILE A 67 -1.22 -12.40 -11.67
C ILE A 67 -0.59 -11.14 -12.28
N GLN A 68 0.48 -11.28 -13.06
CA GLN A 68 1.14 -10.15 -13.72
C GLN A 68 0.23 -9.47 -14.74
N LYS A 69 -0.45 -10.24 -15.60
CA LYS A 69 -1.41 -9.69 -16.58
C LYS A 69 -2.56 -8.97 -15.87
N GLY A 70 -3.12 -9.57 -14.82
CA GLY A 70 -4.17 -8.96 -14.01
C GLY A 70 -3.74 -7.65 -13.35
N ALA A 71 -2.54 -7.64 -12.74
CA ALA A 71 -1.98 -6.43 -12.14
C ALA A 71 -1.77 -5.32 -13.19
N GLY A 72 -1.25 -5.65 -14.37
CA GLY A 72 -1.08 -4.70 -15.47
C GLY A 72 -2.40 -4.11 -15.96
N VAL A 73 -3.44 -4.94 -16.13
CA VAL A 73 -4.79 -4.47 -16.51
C VAL A 73 -5.36 -3.53 -15.46
N LEU A 74 -5.25 -3.88 -14.17
CA LEU A 74 -5.69 -3.00 -13.07
C LEU A 74 -4.92 -1.68 -13.06
N PHE A 75 -3.61 -1.73 -13.29
CA PHE A 75 -2.77 -0.53 -13.33
C PHE A 75 -3.18 0.42 -14.46
N ILE A 76 -3.42 -0.10 -15.67
CA ILE A 76 -3.92 0.69 -16.80
C ILE A 76 -5.31 1.24 -16.49
N PHE A 77 -6.20 0.42 -15.92
CA PHE A 77 -7.56 0.83 -15.57
C PHE A 77 -7.58 1.99 -14.57
N PHE A 78 -6.86 1.87 -13.45
CA PHE A 78 -6.75 2.96 -12.47
C PHE A 78 -6.02 4.17 -13.04
N GLY A 79 -4.99 3.97 -13.87
CA GLY A 79 -4.31 5.05 -14.57
C GLY A 79 -5.25 5.86 -15.47
N LEU A 80 -6.12 5.20 -16.23
CA LEU A 80 -7.13 5.86 -17.06
C LEU A 80 -8.19 6.60 -16.22
N LEU A 81 -8.60 6.04 -15.09
CA LEU A 81 -9.54 6.71 -14.18
C LEU A 81 -8.96 8.01 -13.61
N ILE A 82 -7.69 7.99 -13.20
CA ILE A 82 -6.96 9.18 -12.72
C ILE A 82 -6.83 10.20 -13.85
N LEU A 83 -6.47 9.76 -15.06
CA LEU A 83 -6.26 10.65 -16.21
C LEU A 83 -7.56 11.33 -16.68
N THR A 84 -8.69 10.64 -16.53
CA THR A 84 -10.02 11.20 -16.83
C THR A 84 -10.64 12.00 -15.68
N GLY A 85 -9.92 12.15 -14.55
CA GLY A 85 -10.38 12.91 -13.38
C GLY A 85 -11.59 12.29 -12.66
N LYS A 86 -11.86 11.00 -12.90
CA LYS A 86 -12.92 10.25 -12.19
C LYS A 86 -12.45 9.73 -10.83
N LEU A 87 -11.15 9.83 -10.56
CA LEU A 87 -10.47 9.53 -9.29
C LEU A 87 -9.40 10.60 -9.03
#